data_AF-A0A8R1ID39-F1
#
_entry.id   AF-A0A8R1ID39-F1
#
_cell.length_a   1.000
_cell.length_b   1.000
_cell.length_c   1.000
_cell.angle_alpha   90.00
_cell.angle_beta   90.00
_cell.angle_gamma   90.00
#
_symmetry.space_group_name_H-M   'P 1'
#
loop_
_entity.id
_entity.type
_entity.pdbx_description
1 polymer ?
#
loop_
_entity_poly.entity_id
_entity_poly.type
_entity_poly.pdbx_seq_one_letter_code
_entity_poly.pdbx_strand_id
1 'polypeptide(L)'
;MTSSYSEKIIRVEINVRSNYPASENTPFIRHNEHTRFLQCVEAEDKGDEILRRRRCGEPAIRTVENVIAKALRNLRTHHFDMDANILVACKDRSNCVRHLRWESVRKFRDALLENGKTVAYSSEEVYQYQKTLTRAASID
;
A
#
# COMPACT_ATOMS: atom_id res chain seq x y z
N MET A 1 -2.73 21.12 -6.76
CA MET A 1 -1.38 20.95 -6.20
C MET A 1 -1.36 19.71 -5.32
N THR A 2 -1.20 18.52 -5.91
CA THR A 2 -1.09 17.25 -5.17
C THR A 2 -0.38 16.22 -6.05
N SER A 3 0.91 16.42 -6.33
CA SER A 3 1.73 15.34 -6.92
C SER A 3 3.20 15.60 -6.62
N SER A 4 3.67 15.10 -5.47
CA SER A 4 5.10 15.19 -5.14
C SER A 4 5.54 14.12 -4.15
N TYR A 5 4.62 13.60 -3.32
CA TYR A 5 4.95 12.60 -2.31
C TYR A 5 4.64 11.15 -2.70
N SER A 6 3.67 10.90 -3.60
CA SER A 6 3.33 9.54 -4.05
C SER A 6 4.25 8.98 -5.13
N GLU A 7 4.87 9.83 -5.96
CA GLU A 7 5.78 9.37 -7.03
C GLU A 7 7.19 9.02 -6.54
N LYS A 8 7.58 9.47 -5.33
CA LYS A 8 8.93 9.19 -4.79
C LYS A 8 9.07 7.80 -4.18
N ILE A 9 7.96 7.13 -3.84
CA ILE A 9 7.98 5.79 -3.25
C ILE A 9 8.05 4.69 -4.33
N ILE A 10 7.82 5.02 -5.61
CA ILE A 10 7.84 4.08 -6.75
C ILE A 10 8.95 4.45 -7.74
N ARG A 11 10.15 4.78 -7.26
CA ARG A 11 11.37 4.92 -8.08
C ARG A 11 12.63 4.42 -7.38
N VAL A 12 12.47 3.40 -6.55
CA VAL A 12 13.60 2.53 -6.18
C VAL A 12 13.32 1.22 -6.90
N GLU A 13 14.23 0.79 -7.76
CA GLU A 13 14.18 -0.46 -8.55
C GLU A 13 13.52 -0.47 -9.94
N ILE A 14 13.72 0.56 -10.77
CA ILE A 14 13.75 0.31 -12.24
C ILE A 14 14.83 1.17 -12.89
N ASN A 15 16.09 0.96 -12.49
CA ASN A 15 17.22 1.58 -13.21
C ASN A 15 18.45 0.68 -13.31
N VAL A 16 18.23 -0.63 -13.50
CA VAL A 16 19.30 -1.60 -13.80
C VAL A 16 19.12 -2.21 -15.19
N ARG A 17 18.32 -1.58 -16.07
CA ARG A 17 17.93 -2.18 -17.37
C ARG A 17 18.36 -1.44 -18.64
N SER A 18 19.17 -0.37 -18.59
CA SER A 18 19.39 0.45 -19.80
C SER A 18 20.84 0.83 -20.17
N ASN A 19 21.89 0.36 -19.49
CA ASN A 19 23.26 0.81 -19.81
C ASN A 19 24.19 -0.33 -20.29
N TYR A 20 23.75 -1.12 -21.26
CA TYR A 20 24.66 -1.92 -22.08
C TYR A 20 24.46 -1.61 -23.56
N PRO A 21 25.36 -0.84 -24.20
CA PRO A 21 25.47 -0.92 -25.64
C PRO A 21 26.02 -2.31 -25.99
N ALA A 22 25.27 -3.06 -26.79
CA ALA A 22 25.76 -4.28 -27.41
C ALA A 22 26.85 -3.89 -28.42
N SER A 23 28.12 -4.03 -28.05
CA SER A 23 29.23 -3.99 -28.99
C SER A 23 30.00 -5.30 -28.91
N GLU A 24 30.16 -5.95 -30.06
CA GLU A 24 30.58 -7.35 -30.20
C GLU A 24 32.08 -7.61 -29.93
N ASN A 25 32.84 -6.66 -29.37
CA ASN A 25 34.29 -6.82 -29.20
C ASN A 25 34.84 -6.14 -27.92
N THR A 26 34.28 -6.44 -26.75
CA THR A 26 34.93 -6.08 -25.46
C THR A 26 35.32 -7.34 -24.69
N PRO A 27 36.59 -7.50 -24.28
CA PRO A 27 37.02 -8.63 -23.46
C PRO A 27 36.23 -8.60 -22.15
N PHE A 28 35.54 -9.69 -21.86
CA PHE A 28 34.64 -9.83 -20.72
C PHE A 28 35.44 -9.90 -19.41
N ILE A 29 35.90 -8.75 -18.92
CA ILE A 29 36.40 -8.62 -17.54
C ILE A 29 35.40 -7.75 -16.77
N ARG A 30 34.35 -8.39 -16.25
CA ARG A 30 33.60 -7.87 -15.10
C ARG A 30 34.02 -8.63 -13.84
N HIS A 31 35.29 -8.50 -13.47
CA HIS A 31 35.67 -8.79 -12.10
C HIS A 31 35.18 -7.64 -11.20
N ASN A 32 34.28 -7.96 -10.26
CA ASN A 32 34.45 -7.70 -8.82
C ASN A 32 33.22 -7.19 -8.04
N GLU A 33 32.07 -6.91 -8.65
CA GLU A 33 30.85 -6.60 -7.87
C GLU A 33 29.89 -7.79 -7.75
N HIS A 34 29.75 -8.56 -8.83
CA HIS A 34 28.93 -9.78 -8.83
C HIS A 34 29.55 -10.91 -7.99
N THR A 35 30.88 -10.97 -7.89
CA THR A 35 31.62 -11.97 -7.11
C THR A 35 31.41 -11.79 -5.61
N ARG A 36 31.31 -10.55 -5.12
CA ARG A 36 31.06 -10.27 -3.70
C ARG A 36 29.66 -10.70 -3.27
N PHE A 37 28.64 -10.42 -4.10
CA PHE A 37 27.28 -10.90 -3.84
C PHE A 37 27.19 -12.44 -3.85
N LEU A 38 27.85 -13.09 -4.81
CA LEU A 38 27.97 -14.55 -4.91
C LEU A 38 28.67 -15.20 -3.70
N GLN A 39 29.62 -14.50 -3.07
CA GLN A 39 30.28 -14.97 -1.86
C GLN A 39 29.36 -14.96 -0.64
N CYS A 40 28.36 -14.07 -0.60
CA CYS A 40 27.36 -13.99 0.47
C CYS A 40 26.19 -14.96 0.31
N VAL A 41 26.08 -15.67 -0.82
CA VAL A 41 25.05 -16.69 -1.04
C VAL A 41 25.56 -18.00 -0.46
N GLU A 42 25.04 -18.36 0.71
CA GLU A 42 25.23 -19.66 1.36
C GLU A 42 24.38 -20.72 0.64
N ALA A 43 24.87 -21.18 -0.51
CA ALA A 43 24.28 -22.30 -1.24
C ALA A 43 25.41 -23.14 -1.88
N GLU A 44 25.19 -24.45 -1.93
CA GLU A 44 26.11 -25.43 -2.53
C GLU A 44 26.29 -25.17 -4.04
N ASP A 45 25.17 -24.91 -4.74
CA ASP A 45 25.17 -24.37 -6.10
C ASP A 45 24.69 -22.91 -6.12
N LYS A 46 25.65 -22.01 -6.24
CA LYS A 46 25.41 -20.55 -6.27
C LYS A 46 24.72 -20.10 -7.56
N GLY A 47 24.96 -20.78 -8.68
CA GLY A 47 24.36 -20.46 -9.97
C GLY A 47 22.87 -20.75 -9.97
N ASP A 48 22.51 -21.95 -9.50
CA ASP A 48 21.12 -22.36 -9.37
C ASP A 48 20.35 -21.53 -8.34
N GLU A 49 20.99 -21.14 -7.23
CA GLU A 49 20.37 -20.27 -6.23
C GLU A 49 20.09 -18.86 -6.79
N ILE A 50 20.98 -18.29 -7.62
CA ILE A 50 20.68 -17.03 -8.32
C ILE A 50 19.49 -17.20 -9.26
N LEU A 51 19.47 -18.25 -10.07
CA LEU A 51 18.38 -18.48 -11.01
C LEU A 51 17.06 -18.69 -10.26
N ARG A 52 17.07 -19.40 -9.13
CA ARG A 52 15.91 -19.54 -8.25
C ARG A 52 15.42 -18.17 -7.76
N ARG A 53 16.30 -17.34 -7.18
CA ARG A 53 15.92 -15.99 -6.71
C ARG A 53 15.36 -15.11 -7.82
N ARG A 54 15.96 -15.15 -9.02
CA ARG A 54 15.46 -14.42 -10.20
C ARG A 54 14.08 -14.91 -10.64
N ARG A 55 13.84 -16.22 -10.63
CA ARG A 55 12.53 -16.82 -10.95
C ARG A 55 11.48 -16.53 -9.88
N CYS A 56 11.88 -16.46 -8.62
CA CYS A 56 10.98 -16.27 -7.48
C CYS A 56 10.65 -14.80 -7.16
N GLY A 57 11.39 -13.82 -7.70
CA GLY A 57 11.18 -12.40 -7.38
C GLY A 57 9.77 -11.93 -7.72
N GLU A 58 9.36 -12.12 -8.97
CA GLU A 58 8.04 -11.71 -9.47
C GLU A 58 6.87 -12.45 -8.76
N PRO A 59 6.91 -13.79 -8.56
CA PRO A 59 5.95 -14.48 -7.69
C PRO A 59 5.91 -13.97 -6.24
N ALA A 60 7.06 -13.64 -5.64
CA ALA A 60 7.14 -13.13 -4.28
C ALA A 60 6.50 -11.74 -4.17
N ILE A 61 6.78 -10.83 -5.12
CA ILE A 61 6.16 -9.50 -5.20
C ILE A 61 4.65 -9.63 -5.26
N ARG A 62 4.11 -10.42 -6.20
CA ARG A 62 2.66 -10.64 -6.31
C ARG A 62 2.04 -11.22 -5.04
N THR A 63 2.77 -12.10 -4.34
CA THR A 63 2.29 -12.66 -3.07
C THR A 63 2.13 -11.56 -2.03
N VAL A 64 3.13 -10.70 -1.89
CA VAL A 64 3.09 -9.55 -0.97
C VAL A 64 1.97 -8.60 -1.34
N GLU A 65 1.85 -8.21 -2.61
CA GLU A 65 0.78 -7.34 -3.10
C GLU A 65 -0.61 -7.91 -2.79
N ASN A 66 -0.81 -9.21 -3.02
CA ASN A 66 -2.08 -9.88 -2.73
C ASN A 66 -2.42 -9.88 -1.25
N VAL A 67 -1.43 -10.13 -0.38
CA VAL A 67 -1.62 -10.12 1.08
C VAL A 67 -1.95 -8.71 1.56
N ILE A 68 -1.23 -7.69 1.07
CA ILE A 68 -1.51 -6.28 1.39
C ILE A 68 -2.92 -5.92 0.92
N ALA A 69 -3.28 -6.24 -0.32
CA ALA A 69 -4.60 -5.96 -0.86
C ALA A 69 -5.70 -6.63 -0.03
N LYS A 70 -5.49 -7.88 0.42
CA LYS A 70 -6.42 -8.60 1.29
C LYS A 70 -6.54 -7.96 2.67
N ALA A 71 -5.42 -7.57 3.29
CA ALA A 71 -5.42 -6.87 4.56
C ALA A 71 -6.18 -5.54 4.48
N LEU A 72 -5.92 -4.73 3.45
CA LEU A 72 -6.61 -3.46 3.24
C LEU A 72 -8.09 -3.63 2.89
N ARG A 73 -8.49 -4.72 2.24
CA ARG A 73 -9.92 -5.05 2.04
C ARG A 73 -10.57 -5.41 3.36
N ASN A 74 -9.93 -6.24 4.18
CA ASN A 74 -10.45 -6.61 5.50
C ASN A 74 -10.63 -5.38 6.39
N LEU A 75 -9.65 -4.47 6.43
CA LEU A 75 -9.79 -3.22 7.20
C LEU A 75 -10.98 -2.37 6.73
N ARG A 76 -11.28 -2.37 5.43
CA ARG A 76 -12.44 -1.64 4.87
C ARG A 76 -13.79 -2.29 5.18
N THR A 77 -13.84 -3.61 5.39
CA THR A 77 -15.10 -4.28 5.78
C THR A 77 -15.36 -4.22 7.28
N HIS A 78 -14.37 -3.81 8.07
CA HIS A 78 -14.55 -3.59 9.49
C HIS A 78 -14.93 -2.14 9.74
N HIS A 79 -16.00 -1.95 10.52
CA HIS A 79 -16.44 -0.63 10.93
C HIS A 79 -16.41 -0.52 12.45
N PHE A 80 -16.31 0.70 12.94
CA PHE A 80 -16.32 0.94 14.37
C PHE A 80 -17.77 1.07 14.86
N ASP A 81 -18.15 0.22 15.80
CA ASP A 81 -19.43 0.26 16.48
C ASP A 81 -19.34 1.24 17.66
N MET A 82 -20.12 2.32 17.58
CA MET A 82 -20.14 3.37 18.60
C MET A 82 -20.80 2.91 19.90
N ASP A 83 -21.81 2.04 19.82
CA ASP A 83 -22.58 1.60 20.99
C ASP A 83 -21.77 0.58 21.79
N ALA A 84 -21.10 -0.34 21.08
CA ALA A 84 -20.28 -1.39 21.69
C ALA A 84 -18.81 -0.98 21.89
N ASN A 85 -18.39 0.16 21.34
CA ASN A 85 -17.02 0.69 21.40
C ASN A 85 -15.96 -0.31 20.88
N ILE A 86 -16.29 -1.07 19.83
CA ILE A 86 -15.44 -2.13 19.25
C ILE A 86 -15.42 -2.06 17.73
N LEU A 87 -14.37 -2.63 17.13
CA LEU A 87 -14.28 -2.80 15.68
C LEU A 87 -14.96 -4.12 15.26
N VAL A 88 -15.99 -4.04 14.42
CA VAL A 88 -16.80 -5.18 14.00
C VAL A 88 -16.73 -5.43 12.50
N ALA A 89 -16.70 -6.69 12.09
CA ALA A 89 -16.85 -7.07 10.69
C ALA A 89 -18.29 -6.77 10.24
N CYS A 90 -18.47 -5.73 9.41
CA CYS A 90 -19.79 -5.28 9.01
C CYS A 90 -20.24 -5.95 7.71
N LYS A 91 -21.43 -6.57 7.74
CA LYS A 91 -22.04 -7.22 6.57
C LYS A 91 -22.47 -6.23 5.49
N ASP A 92 -22.90 -5.03 5.89
CA ASP A 92 -23.42 -4.00 4.99
C ASP A 92 -22.31 -3.26 4.22
N ARG A 93 -21.04 -3.40 4.65
CA ARG A 93 -19.86 -2.83 4.00
C ARG A 93 -20.08 -1.36 3.58
N SER A 94 -19.89 -1.02 2.32
CA SER A 94 -20.04 0.35 1.80
C SER A 94 -21.42 0.96 2.03
N ASN A 95 -22.48 0.17 2.26
CA ASN A 95 -23.85 0.66 2.48
C ASN A 95 -24.20 0.80 3.97
N CYS A 96 -23.26 0.53 4.88
CA CYS A 96 -23.51 0.64 6.30
C CYS A 96 -23.74 2.09 6.72
N VAL A 97 -24.87 2.35 7.37
CA VAL A 97 -25.21 3.65 7.98
C VAL A 97 -25.07 3.65 9.50
N ARG A 98 -25.02 2.47 10.11
CA ARG A 98 -25.04 2.29 11.57
C ARG A 98 -23.67 2.47 12.21
N HIS A 99 -22.64 1.89 11.62
CA HIS A 99 -21.28 1.91 12.15
C HIS A 99 -20.46 3.04 11.52
N LEU A 100 -19.44 3.50 12.24
CA LEU A 100 -18.51 4.50 11.74
C LEU A 100 -17.51 3.85 10.77
N ARG A 101 -17.53 4.31 9.51
CA ARG A 101 -16.67 3.78 8.45
C ARG A 101 -15.35 4.55 8.39
N TRP A 102 -14.26 3.85 8.06
CA TRP A 102 -12.96 4.47 7.81
C TRP A 102 -13.04 5.61 6.77
N GLU A 103 -13.83 5.43 5.72
CA GLU A 103 -14.02 6.45 4.68
C GLU A 103 -14.63 7.74 5.24
N SER A 104 -15.56 7.62 6.20
CA SER A 104 -16.18 8.77 6.87
C SER A 104 -15.18 9.50 7.76
N VAL A 105 -14.30 8.77 8.46
CA VAL A 105 -13.18 9.35 9.22
C VAL A 105 -12.23 10.11 8.30
N ARG A 106 -11.88 9.53 7.15
CA ARG A 106 -11.01 10.16 6.16
C ARG A 106 -11.62 11.46 5.60
N LYS A 107 -12.87 11.40 5.12
CA LYS A 107 -13.59 12.58 4.60
C LYS A 107 -13.70 13.69 5.64
N PHE A 108 -13.96 13.32 6.89
CA PHE A 108 -14.02 14.28 7.99
C PHE A 108 -12.67 14.95 8.24
N ARG A 109 -11.56 14.19 8.25
CA ARG A 109 -10.20 14.75 8.36
C ARG A 109 -9.88 15.71 7.23
N ASP A 110 -10.20 15.32 5.99
CA ASP A 110 -9.97 16.15 4.81
C ASP A 110 -10.75 17.48 4.95
N ALA A 111 -12.02 17.42 5.39
CA ALA A 111 -12.83 18.61 5.67
C ALA A 111 -12.29 19.47 6.83
N LEU A 112 -11.72 18.88 7.88
CA LEU A 112 -11.08 19.64 8.96
C LEU A 112 -9.84 20.39 8.46
N LEU A 113 -9.02 19.73 7.64
CA LEU A 113 -7.83 20.33 7.04
C LEU A 113 -8.17 21.48 6.10
N GLU A 114 -9.19 21.32 5.26
CA GLU A 114 -9.69 22.40 4.39
C GLU A 114 -10.17 23.63 5.17
N ASN A 115 -10.72 23.41 6.36
CA ASN A 115 -11.19 24.48 7.26
C ASN A 115 -10.10 25.02 8.21
N GLY A 116 -8.83 24.61 8.03
CA GLY A 116 -7.71 25.07 8.86
C GLY A 116 -7.79 24.64 10.32
N LYS A 117 -8.57 23.59 10.64
CA LYS A 117 -8.72 23.07 12.00
C LYS A 117 -7.69 21.99 12.31
N THR A 118 -7.37 21.82 13.59
CA THR A 118 -6.43 20.79 14.07
C THR A 118 -7.04 19.39 13.95
N VAL A 119 -6.17 18.37 13.94
CA VAL A 119 -6.55 16.95 13.74
C VAL A 119 -7.11 16.29 15.01
N ALA A 120 -7.27 17.04 16.11
CA ALA A 120 -7.88 16.52 17.33
C ALA A 120 -9.40 16.54 17.18
N TYR A 121 -10.02 15.36 17.14
CA TYR A 121 -11.47 15.20 17.07
C TYR A 121 -11.88 13.89 17.76
N SER A 122 -13.13 13.84 18.20
CA SER A 122 -13.77 12.70 18.85
C SER A 122 -14.50 11.79 17.86
N SER A 123 -14.70 10.52 18.22
CA SER A 123 -15.48 9.57 17.41
C SER A 123 -16.93 10.05 17.17
N GLU A 124 -17.50 10.79 18.12
CA GLU A 124 -18.86 11.33 18.03
C GLU A 124 -18.98 12.42 16.95
N GLU A 125 -17.99 13.31 16.84
CA GLU A 125 -17.97 14.34 15.79
C GLU A 125 -17.95 13.72 14.39
N VAL A 126 -17.15 12.66 14.21
CA VAL A 126 -17.12 11.93 12.93
C VAL A 126 -18.46 11.22 12.67
N TYR A 127 -19.07 10.66 13.71
CA TYR A 127 -20.34 9.96 13.58
C TYR A 127 -21.49 10.90 13.15
N GLN A 128 -21.54 12.10 13.73
CA GLN A 128 -22.49 13.13 13.31
C GLN A 128 -22.23 13.58 11.87
N TYR A 129 -20.96 13.75 11.47
CA TYR A 129 -20.61 14.04 10.08
C TYR A 129 -21.01 12.91 9.11
N GLN A 130 -20.88 11.64 9.50
CA GLN A 130 -21.36 10.53 8.67
C GLN A 130 -22.88 10.61 8.46
N LYS A 131 -23.65 10.97 9.51
CA LYS A 131 -25.11 11.13 9.41
C LYS A 131 -25.52 12.28 8.49
N THR A 132 -24.75 13.37 8.42
CA THR A 132 -25.07 14.46 7.48
C THR A 132 -24.84 14.03 6.03
N LEU A 133 -23.77 13.27 5.76
CA LEU A 133 -23.50 12.74 4.43
C LEU A 133 -24.59 11.76 3.95
N THR A 134 -25.09 10.88 4.84
CA THR A 134 -26.14 9.92 4.47
C THR A 134 -27.48 10.60 4.24
N ARG A 135 -27.81 11.64 5.02
CA ARG A 135 -29.03 12.44 4.81
C ARG A 135 -28.99 13.23 3.51
N ALA A 136 -27.85 13.85 3.19
CA ALA A 136 -27.66 14.55 1.92
C ALA A 136 -27.86 13.62 0.71
N ALA A 137 -27.37 12.37 0.79
CA ALA A 137 -27.52 11.37 -0.26
C ALA A 137 -28.93 10.75 -0.39
N SER A 138 -29.87 11.07 0.51
CA SER A 138 -31.24 10.53 0.50
C SER A 138 -32.28 11.52 -0.04
N ILE A 139 -31.85 12.73 -0.44
CA ILE A 139 -32.72 13.82 -0.91
C ILE A 139 -32.64 13.99 -2.45
N ASP A 140 -31.73 13.27 -3.10
CA ASP A 140 -31.63 13.13 -4.56
C ASP A 140 -32.27 11.81 -5.04
#